data_AF-A0A7K3S1Q8-F1
#
_entry.id   AF-A0A7K3S1Q8-F1
#
_cell.length_a   1.000
_cell.length_b   1.000
_cell.length_c   1.000
_cell.angle_alpha   90.00
_cell.angle_beta   90.00
_cell.angle_gamma   90.00
#
_symmetry.space_group_name_H-M   'P 1'
#
loop_
_entity.id
_entity.type
_entity.pdbx_description
1 polymer ?
#
loop_
_entity_poly.entity_id
_entity_poly.type
_entity_poly.pdbx_seq_one_letter_code
_entity_poly.pdbx_strand_id
1 'polypeptide(L)'
;MITLRERTPAASYAYAMLGGVENRSVSPVFVGRADELASLTEALARAASGDPQALLIGGEAGVGKTRLVEQFVSAAERRDAVVAVGSCVEIGADGLPFAPFPAALRALRRALPEEMAAACAG
;
A
#
# COMPACT_ATOMS: atom_id res chain seq x y z
N MET A 1 0.33 6.21 34.82
CA MET A 1 -0.65 5.12 35.01
C MET A 1 -1.67 5.23 33.88
N ILE A 2 -1.74 4.19 33.02
CA ILE A 2 -2.76 3.92 31.98
C ILE A 2 -2.62 4.81 30.71
N THR A 3 -2.53 4.35 29.45
CA THR A 3 -2.89 3.06 28.82
C THR A 3 -1.97 2.76 27.63
N LEU A 4 -1.50 1.51 27.48
CA LEU A 4 -1.06 0.98 26.19
C LEU A 4 -2.26 1.00 25.22
N ARG A 5 -2.19 1.80 24.16
CA ARG A 5 -3.18 1.77 23.09
C ARG A 5 -2.82 0.62 22.16
N GLU A 6 -3.55 -0.48 22.30
CA GLU A 6 -3.50 -1.61 21.37
C GLU A 6 -3.60 -1.08 19.93
N ARG A 7 -2.54 -1.29 19.14
CA ARG A 7 -2.57 -1.10 17.69
C ARG A 7 -3.51 -2.17 17.14
N THR A 8 -4.77 -1.81 16.98
CA THR A 8 -5.70 -2.60 16.17
C THR A 8 -5.19 -2.52 14.72
N PRO A 9 -4.80 -3.64 14.08
CA PRO A 9 -4.53 -3.58 12.65
C PRO A 9 -5.87 -3.23 11.99
N ALA A 10 -5.92 -2.08 11.32
CA ALA A 10 -7.01 -1.74 10.43
C ALA A 10 -6.90 -2.66 9.19
N ALA A 11 -7.14 -3.95 9.39
CA ALA A 11 -7.35 -4.90 8.30
C ALA A 11 -8.53 -4.35 7.48
N SER A 12 -8.19 -3.93 6.26
CA SER A 12 -9.08 -3.36 5.28
C SER A 12 -10.39 -4.16 5.19
N TYR A 13 -11.52 -3.53 5.51
CA TYR A 13 -12.86 -4.12 5.41
C TYR A 13 -13.17 -4.65 4.00
N ALA A 14 -12.49 -4.13 2.98
CA ALA A 14 -12.60 -4.62 1.60
C ALA A 14 -11.87 -5.96 1.38
N TYR A 15 -10.85 -6.28 2.18
CA TYR A 15 -10.12 -7.56 2.10
C TYR A 15 -10.83 -8.70 2.84
N ALA A 16 -11.62 -8.38 3.86
CA ALA A 16 -12.39 -9.38 4.63
C ALA A 16 -13.48 -10.07 3.78
N MET A 17 -14.06 -9.36 2.81
CA MET A 17 -15.14 -9.88 1.95
C MET A 17 -14.65 -10.85 0.87
N LEU A 18 -13.35 -10.86 0.55
CA LEU A 18 -12.75 -11.71 -0.50
C LEU A 18 -11.91 -12.88 0.04
N GLY A 19 -11.76 -13.01 1.36
CA GLY A 19 -10.88 -14.00 1.98
C GLY A 19 -11.29 -15.47 1.77
N GLY A 20 -12.51 -15.73 1.29
CA GLY A 20 -13.06 -17.09 1.18
C GLY A 20 -13.04 -17.74 -0.20
N VAL A 21 -12.71 -17.03 -1.29
CA VAL A 21 -12.95 -17.55 -2.66
C VAL A 21 -11.72 -17.57 -3.60
N GLU A 22 -10.59 -16.97 -3.24
CA GLU A 22 -9.35 -17.17 -4.03
C GLU A 22 -8.42 -18.20 -3.39
N ASN A 23 -8.69 -19.49 -3.63
CA ASN A 23 -7.64 -20.51 -3.53
C ASN A 23 -6.70 -20.39 -4.75
N ARG A 24 -5.97 -19.27 -4.84
CA ARG A 24 -4.83 -19.15 -5.74
C ARG A 24 -3.69 -19.93 -5.10
N SER A 25 -3.16 -20.93 -5.80
CA SER A 25 -1.88 -21.55 -5.46
C SER A 25 -0.76 -20.53 -5.67
N VAL A 26 -0.65 -19.57 -4.76
CA VAL A 26 0.46 -18.62 -4.75
C VAL A 26 1.65 -19.37 -4.17
N SER A 27 2.69 -19.59 -4.98
CA SER A 27 3.97 -20.04 -4.46
C SER A 27 4.36 -19.11 -3.30
N PRO A 28 4.63 -19.63 -2.09
CA PRO A 28 5.02 -18.79 -0.98
C PRO A 28 6.36 -18.09 -1.25
N VAL A 29 7.16 -18.63 -2.18
CA VAL A 29 8.51 -18.16 -2.48
C VAL A 29 8.44 -17.03 -3.52
N PHE A 30 8.97 -15.87 -3.14
CA PHE A 30 9.21 -14.75 -4.04
C PHE A 30 10.57 -14.94 -4.72
N VAL A 31 10.58 -15.22 -6.03
CA VAL A 31 11.79 -15.58 -6.79
C VAL A 31 11.98 -14.61 -7.95
N GLY A 32 13.24 -14.29 -8.27
CA GLY A 32 13.62 -13.62 -9.52
C GLY A 32 13.26 -12.14 -9.63
N ARG A 33 12.86 -11.50 -8.52
CA ARG A 33 12.41 -10.09 -8.47
C ARG A 33 13.13 -9.26 -7.42
N ALA A 34 14.36 -9.66 -7.08
CA ALA A 34 15.16 -9.02 -6.05
C ALA A 34 15.58 -7.60 -6.46
N ASP A 35 15.94 -7.41 -7.72
CA ASP A 35 16.42 -6.13 -8.25
C ASP A 35 15.29 -5.08 -8.29
N GLU A 36 14.08 -5.48 -8.69
CA GLU A 36 12.92 -4.59 -8.67
C GLU A 36 12.51 -4.24 -7.24
N LEU A 37 12.56 -5.20 -6.31
CA LEU A 37 12.28 -4.93 -4.90
C LEU A 37 13.34 -4.03 -4.26
N ALA A 38 14.61 -4.19 -4.64
CA ALA A 38 15.71 -3.31 -4.24
C ALA A 38 15.48 -1.90 -4.77
N SER A 39 15.11 -1.75 -6.04
CA SER A 39 14.81 -0.44 -6.65
C SER A 39 13.68 0.30 -5.92
N LEU A 40 12.60 -0.40 -5.57
CA LEU A 40 11.49 0.18 -4.77
C LEU A 40 11.95 0.55 -3.36
N THR A 41 12.78 -0.29 -2.73
CA THR A 41 13.35 -0.05 -1.40
C THR A 41 14.27 1.17 -1.39
N GLU A 42 15.12 1.33 -2.39
CA GLU A 42 16.00 2.50 -2.52
C GLU A 42 15.20 3.79 -2.70
N ALA A 43 14.14 3.75 -3.50
CA ALA A 43 13.25 4.89 -3.64
C ALA A 43 12.56 5.24 -2.31
N LEU A 44 12.12 4.24 -1.53
CA LEU A 44 11.61 4.50 -0.18
C LEU A 44 12.65 5.16 0.73
N ALA A 45 13.92 4.74 0.64
CA ALA A 45 15.00 5.36 1.42
C ALA A 45 15.22 6.83 1.02
N ARG A 46 15.17 7.16 -0.27
CA ARG A 46 15.23 8.55 -0.75
C ARG A 46 14.05 9.39 -0.25
N ALA A 47 12.83 8.84 -0.32
CA ALA A 47 11.63 9.48 0.21
C ALA A 47 11.78 9.77 1.72
N ALA A 48 12.31 8.82 2.50
CA ALA A 48 12.57 9.02 3.92
C ALA A 48 13.63 10.10 4.20
N SER A 49 14.55 10.36 3.27
CA SER A 49 15.51 11.49 3.36
C SER A 49 14.94 12.85 2.92
N GLY A 50 13.64 12.94 2.63
CA GLY A 50 12.98 14.18 2.23
C GLY A 50 12.95 14.43 0.73
N ASP A 51 13.26 13.43 -0.12
CA ASP A 51 13.15 13.51 -1.58
C ASP A 51 11.94 12.67 -2.08
N PRO A 52 10.75 13.26 -2.28
CA PRO A 52 9.54 12.52 -2.64
C PRO A 52 9.69 11.72 -3.94
N GLN A 53 9.25 10.46 -3.95
CA GLN A 53 9.37 9.58 -5.11
C GLN A 53 8.00 9.19 -5.68
N ALA A 54 7.92 9.10 -7.01
CA ALA A 54 6.79 8.51 -7.73
C ALA A 54 7.30 7.42 -8.67
N LEU A 55 6.71 6.23 -8.58
CA LEU A 55 7.14 5.03 -9.33
C LEU A 55 5.96 4.43 -10.07
N LEU A 56 6.19 3.97 -11.31
CA LEU A 56 5.21 3.24 -12.10
C LEU A 56 5.66 1.79 -12.29
N ILE A 57 4.82 0.84 -11.89
CA ILE A 57 5.09 -0.60 -12.06
C ILE A 57 4.32 -1.09 -13.28
N GLY A 58 5.02 -1.17 -14.41
CA GLY A 58 4.54 -1.80 -15.64
C GLY A 58 4.91 -3.28 -15.74
N GLY A 59 4.27 -4.00 -16.66
CA GLY A 59 4.62 -5.38 -16.98
C GLY A 59 3.43 -6.19 -17.49
N GLU A 60 3.70 -7.39 -17.99
CA GLU A 60 2.70 -8.29 -18.56
C GLU A 60 1.65 -8.74 -17.53
N ALA A 61 0.46 -9.11 -18.02
CA ALA A 61 -0.57 -9.70 -17.16
C ALA A 61 -0.02 -10.98 -16.52
N GLY A 62 -0.25 -11.17 -15.21
CA GLY A 62 0.24 -12.36 -14.49
C GLY A 62 1.72 -12.37 -14.10
N VAL A 63 2.55 -11.40 -14.51
CA VAL A 63 4.00 -11.35 -14.17
C VAL A 63 4.31 -11.14 -12.67
N GLY A 64 3.29 -11.03 -11.82
CA GLY A 64 3.47 -10.88 -10.37
C GLY A 64 3.63 -9.44 -9.88
N LYS A 65 3.14 -8.42 -10.61
CA LYS A 65 3.16 -7.01 -10.16
C LYS A 65 2.53 -6.82 -8.78
N THR A 66 1.34 -7.39 -8.56
CA THR A 66 0.66 -7.34 -7.25
C THR A 66 1.52 -7.96 -6.16
N ARG A 67 2.15 -9.11 -6.44
CA ARG A 67 3.04 -9.79 -5.50
C ARG A 67 4.27 -8.95 -5.16
N LEU A 68 4.88 -8.28 -6.14
CA LEU A 68 5.99 -7.35 -5.91
C LEU A 68 5.57 -6.18 -5.00
N VAL A 69 4.40 -5.58 -5.25
CA VAL A 69 3.86 -4.50 -4.40
C VAL A 69 3.58 -4.98 -2.98
N GLU A 70 2.99 -6.17 -2.81
CA GLU A 70 2.77 -6.77 -1.49
C GLU A 70 4.08 -6.97 -0.72
N GLN A 71 5.13 -7.48 -1.38
CA GLN A 71 6.44 -7.65 -0.76
C GLN A 71 7.07 -6.31 -0.37
N PHE A 72 6.95 -5.31 -1.23
CA PHE A 72 7.44 -3.96 -0.95
C PHE A 72 6.70 -3.31 0.23
N VAL A 73 5.37 -3.40 0.26
CA VAL A 73 4.53 -2.91 1.38
C VAL A 73 4.95 -3.58 2.69
N SER A 74 5.07 -4.91 2.70
CA SER A 74 5.53 -5.63 3.89
C SER A 74 6.93 -5.19 4.34
N ALA A 75 7.85 -4.93 3.40
CA ALA A 75 9.17 -4.41 3.71
C ALA A 75 9.16 -2.97 4.22
N ALA A 76 8.24 -2.13 3.73
CA ALA A 76 8.05 -0.75 4.17
C ALA A 76 7.48 -0.70 5.60
N GLU A 77 6.45 -1.50 5.89
CA GLU A 77 5.85 -1.61 7.23
C GLU A 77 6.86 -2.11 8.26
N ARG A 78 7.73 -3.06 7.90
CA ARG A 78 8.85 -3.50 8.77
C ARG A 78 9.88 -2.41 9.07
N ARG A 79 9.87 -1.32 8.32
CA ARG A 79 10.70 -0.12 8.54
C ARG A 79 9.88 1.03 9.15
N ASP A 80 8.74 0.70 9.76
CA ASP A 80 7.80 1.65 10.38
C ASP A 80 7.23 2.72 9.43
N ALA A 81 7.28 2.48 8.11
CA ALA A 81 6.62 3.37 7.16
C ALA A 81 5.09 3.25 7.29
N VAL A 82 4.40 4.39 7.22
CA VAL A 82 2.94 4.42 7.13
C VAL A 82 2.54 4.14 5.69
N VAL A 83 1.78 3.05 5.48
CA VAL A 83 1.31 2.63 4.15
C VAL A 83 -0.19 2.86 4.03
N ALA A 84 -0.61 3.40 2.89
CA ALA A 84 -2.01 3.50 2.50
C ALA A 84 -2.21 2.96 1.09
N VAL A 85 -3.25 2.15 0.90
CA VAL A 85 -3.55 1.48 -0.37
C VAL A 85 -4.91 1.95 -0.88
N GLY A 86 -4.94 2.33 -2.17
CA GLY A 86 -6.15 2.56 -2.93
C GLY A 86 -6.27 1.53 -4.06
N SER A 87 -7.49 1.17 -4.44
CA SER A 87 -7.75 0.24 -5.53
C SER A 87 -8.53 0.92 -6.65
N CYS A 88 -8.13 0.67 -7.89
CA CYS A 88 -8.93 1.01 -9.06
C CYS A 88 -10.02 -0.06 -9.18
N VAL A 89 -11.27 0.36 -9.07
CA VAL A 89 -12.42 -0.52 -9.22
C VAL A 89 -13.12 -0.19 -10.53
N GLU A 90 -13.26 -1.20 -11.38
CA GLU A 90 -14.09 -1.14 -12.58
C GLU A 90 -15.56 -1.26 -12.13
N ILE A 91 -16.18 -0.13 -11.84
CA ILE A 91 -17.61 -0.04 -11.49
C ILE A 91 -18.34 0.63 -12.65
N GLY A 92 -19.19 -0.13 -13.33
CA GLY A 92 -19.91 0.37 -14.51
C GLY A 92 -18.99 0.60 -15.70
N ALA A 93 -19.52 1.22 -16.76
CA ALA A 93 -18.79 1.43 -18.01
C ALA A 93 -17.71 2.53 -17.92
N ASP A 94 -17.89 3.51 -17.03
CA ASP A 94 -17.03 4.69 -16.95
C ASP A 94 -15.97 4.61 -15.84
N GLY A 95 -16.07 3.60 -14.97
CA GLY A 95 -15.26 3.50 -13.75
C GLY A 95 -15.45 4.70 -12.82
N LEU A 96 -14.64 4.75 -11.76
CA LEU A 96 -14.57 5.93 -10.89
C LEU A 96 -13.15 6.52 -10.98
N PRO A 97 -12.93 7.54 -11.82
CA PRO A 97 -11.62 8.17 -11.92
C PRO A 97 -11.23 8.69 -10.54
N PHE A 98 -9.97 8.48 -10.19
CA PHE A 98 -9.41 8.84 -8.89
C PHE A 98 -9.96 8.07 -7.67
N ALA A 99 -10.85 7.07 -7.81
CA ALA A 99 -11.30 6.26 -6.66
C ALA A 99 -10.20 5.74 -5.71
N PRO A 100 -8.99 5.38 -6.18
CA PRO A 100 -7.89 5.00 -5.30
C PRO A 100 -7.48 6.09 -4.31
N PHE A 101 -7.50 7.37 -4.72
CA PHE A 101 -6.92 8.46 -3.91
C PHE A 101 -7.75 8.77 -2.66
N PRO A 102 -9.09 8.97 -2.73
CA PRO A 102 -9.88 9.15 -1.52
C PRO A 102 -9.82 7.96 -0.57
N ALA A 103 -9.65 6.73 -1.07
CA ALA A 103 -9.46 5.55 -0.21
C ALA A 103 -8.13 5.64 0.56
N ALA A 104 -7.03 5.90 -0.14
CA ALA A 104 -5.71 6.05 0.47
C ALA A 104 -5.63 7.25 1.44
N LEU A 105 -6.14 8.42 1.04
CA LEU A 105 -6.14 9.63 1.88
C LEU A 105 -6.95 9.45 3.17
N ARG A 106 -8.10 8.75 3.11
CA ARG A 106 -8.88 8.43 4.32
C ARG A 106 -8.11 7.49 5.26
N ALA A 107 -7.33 6.55 4.72
CA ALA A 107 -6.47 5.69 5.53
C ALA A 107 -5.35 6.51 6.19
N LEU A 108 -4.67 7.37 5.42
CA LEU A 108 -3.63 8.26 5.95
C LEU A 108 -4.16 9.20 7.03
N ARG A 109 -5.32 9.84 6.83
CA ARG A 109 -5.93 10.71 7.85
C ARG A 109 -6.20 9.98 9.18
N ARG A 110 -6.50 8.68 9.14
CA ARG A 110 -6.70 7.89 10.37
C ARG A 110 -5.39 7.52 11.04
N ALA A 111 -4.34 7.28 10.25
CA ALA A 111 -3.02 6.89 10.75
C ALA A 111 -2.19 8.09 11.24
N LEU A 112 -2.34 9.24 10.59
CA LEU A 112 -1.54 10.46 10.75
C LEU A 112 -2.46 11.70 10.81
N PRO A 113 -3.30 11.82 11.86
CA PRO A 113 -4.31 12.87 11.92
C PRO A 113 -3.70 14.28 11.97
N GLU A 114 -2.65 14.47 12.76
CA GLU A 114 -2.01 15.78 12.95
C GLU A 114 -1.19 16.17 11.72
N GLU A 115 -0.42 15.25 11.16
CA GLU A 115 0.40 15.49 9.98
C GLU A 115 -0.46 15.76 8.74
N MET A 116 -1.59 15.05 8.60
CA MET A 116 -2.54 15.30 7.52
C MET A 116 -3.24 16.65 7.69
N ALA A 117 -3.59 17.04 8.92
CA ALA A 117 -4.16 18.36 9.19
C ALA A 117 -3.17 19.48 8.85
N ALA A 118 -1.90 19.33 9.25
CA ALA A 118 -0.83 20.26 8.91
C ALA A 118 -0.61 20.36 7.39
N ALA A 119 -0.55 19.24 6.68
CA ALA A 119 -0.36 19.23 5.22
C ALA A 119 -1.51 19.90 4.45
N CYS A 120 -2.74 19.87 4.97
CA CYS A 120 -3.88 20.57 4.36
C CYS A 120 -3.94 22.06 4.68
N ALA A 121 -3.15 22.56 5.65
CA ALA A 121 -3.22 23.93 6.12
C ALA A 121 -2.43 24.94 5.25
N GLY A 122 -1.53 24.46 4.38
CA GLY A 122 -0.68 25.30 3.51
C GLY A 122 0.64 25.66 4.14
#